data_AF-A0A2I0N556-F1
#
_entry.id   AF-A0A2I0N556-F1
#
_cell.length_a   1.000
_cell.length_b   1.000
_cell.length_c   1.000
_cell.angle_alpha   90.00
_cell.angle_beta   90.00
_cell.angle_gamma   90.00
#
_symmetry.space_group_name_H-M   'P 1'
#
loop_
_entity.id
_entity.type
_entity.pdbx_description
1 polymer ?
#
loop_
_entity_poly.entity_id
_entity_poly.type
_entity_poly.pdbx_seq_one_letter_code
_entity_poly.pdbx_strand_id
1 'polypeptide(L)'
;MNRYGINGLRIAEFAQNELFPKFIATILKSKPPQQISREIESLLSEIEKTVVFVKVDDDVIVKTREAITKIQANSPMNFVISGCGKAKEKCRQIGKNIQVRVYSKTINYECVVDETSFRIMFFLTAIGE
;
A
#
# COMPACT_ATOMS: atom_id res chain seq x y z
N MET A 1 -1.11 -15.30 24.36
CA MET A 1 -2.06 -14.17 24.25
C MET A 1 -1.54 -13.17 23.23
N ASN A 2 -2.03 -13.19 21.99
CA ASN A 2 -1.86 -12.06 21.07
C ASN A 2 -3.14 -11.23 21.14
N ARG A 3 -3.14 -10.12 21.89
CA ARG A 3 -4.35 -9.29 22.11
C ARG A 3 -4.98 -8.72 20.84
N TYR A 4 -4.32 -8.80 19.67
CA TYR A 4 -4.73 -8.08 18.46
C TYR A 4 -4.73 -8.89 17.14
N GLY A 5 -4.38 -10.19 17.14
CA GLY A 5 -4.25 -10.95 15.89
C GLY A 5 -3.24 -10.33 14.89
N ILE A 6 -3.11 -10.90 13.69
CA ILE A 6 -2.18 -10.36 12.66
C ILE A 6 -2.73 -9.05 12.07
N ASN A 7 -4.05 -8.99 11.81
CA ASN A 7 -4.72 -7.77 11.34
C ASN A 7 -4.53 -6.57 12.27
N GLY A 8 -4.71 -6.73 13.59
CA GLY A 8 -4.55 -5.62 14.52
C GLY A 8 -3.10 -5.14 14.61
N LEU A 9 -2.12 -6.03 14.45
CA LEU A 9 -0.70 -5.64 14.34
C LEU A 9 -0.43 -4.84 13.05
N ARG A 10 -1.04 -5.20 11.92
CA ARG A 10 -0.91 -4.45 10.66
C ARG A 10 -1.61 -3.09 10.71
N ILE A 11 -2.78 -3.01 11.35
CA ILE A 11 -3.47 -1.73 11.58
C ILE A 11 -2.62 -0.83 12.48
N ALA A 12 -2.04 -1.38 13.55
CA ALA A 12 -1.13 -0.64 14.42
C ALA A 12 0.12 -0.18 13.65
N GLU A 13 0.72 -1.05 12.83
CA GLU A 13 1.83 -0.69 11.95
C GLU A 13 1.42 0.42 10.97
N PHE A 14 0.22 0.36 10.38
CA PHE A 14 -0.31 1.38 9.48
C PHE A 14 -0.52 2.74 10.18
N ALA A 15 -1.05 2.73 11.41
CA ALA A 15 -1.25 3.90 12.24
C ALA A 15 0.06 4.53 12.74
N GLN A 16 0.95 3.72 13.32
CA GLN A 16 2.29 4.16 13.76
C GLN A 16 3.11 4.73 12.60
N ASN A 17 2.81 4.27 11.38
CA ASN A 17 3.45 4.73 10.18
C ASN A 17 2.82 5.99 9.56
N GLU A 18 1.84 6.62 10.22
CA GLU A 18 1.14 7.82 9.74
C GLU A 18 0.53 7.64 8.33
N LEU A 19 0.16 6.40 7.99
CA LEU A 19 -0.38 6.08 6.66
C LEU A 19 -1.86 6.49 6.55
N PHE A 20 -2.58 6.54 7.67
CA PHE A 20 -4.00 6.91 7.71
C PHE A 20 -4.29 8.30 7.15
N PRO A 21 -3.69 9.41 7.64
CA PRO A 21 -4.00 10.74 7.13
C PRO A 21 -3.72 10.86 5.62
N LYS A 22 -2.66 10.20 5.15
CA LYS A 22 -2.23 10.24 3.75
C LYS A 22 -3.17 9.44 2.85
N PHE A 23 -3.56 8.25 3.29
CA PHE A 23 -4.55 7.45 2.60
C PHE A 23 -5.90 8.17 2.51
N ILE A 24 -6.36 8.78 3.60
CA ILE A 24 -7.59 9.58 3.63
C ILE A 24 -7.50 10.77 2.67
N ALA A 25 -6.37 11.49 2.65
CA ALA A 25 -6.14 12.58 1.70
C ALA A 25 -6.19 12.11 0.25
N THR A 26 -5.68 10.91 -0.05
CA THR A 26 -5.76 10.32 -1.40
C THR A 26 -7.19 9.94 -1.78
N ILE A 27 -7.95 9.32 -0.86
CA ILE A 27 -9.38 9.02 -1.12
C ILE A 27 -10.20 10.29 -1.29
N LEU A 28 -9.97 11.31 -0.46
CA LEU A 28 -10.67 12.60 -0.53
C LEU A 28 -10.56 13.28 -1.89
N LYS A 29 -9.45 13.04 -2.61
CA LYS A 29 -9.25 13.58 -3.96
C LYS A 29 -10.09 12.88 -5.02
N SER A 30 -10.53 11.66 -4.77
CA SER A 30 -11.20 10.80 -5.76
C SER A 30 -12.65 10.46 -5.39
N LYS A 31 -13.07 10.66 -4.13
CA LYS A 31 -14.40 10.25 -3.64
C LYS A 31 -15.05 11.34 -2.76
N PRO A 32 -16.39 11.41 -2.74
CA PRO A 32 -17.12 12.35 -1.90
C PRO A 32 -16.97 12.01 -0.40
N PRO A 33 -17.05 13.01 0.50
CA PRO A 33 -16.78 12.82 1.93
C PRO A 33 -17.60 11.73 2.62
N GLN A 34 -18.83 11.50 2.17
CA GLN A 34 -19.75 10.52 2.74
C GLN A 34 -19.31 9.06 2.49
N GLN A 35 -18.38 8.83 1.55
CA GLN A 35 -17.86 7.49 1.25
C GLN A 35 -16.57 7.15 2.00
N ILE A 36 -15.92 8.13 2.62
CA ILE A 36 -14.60 7.95 3.26
C ILE A 36 -14.63 6.91 4.37
N SER A 37 -15.66 6.93 5.23
CA SER A 37 -15.77 5.98 6.34
C SER A 37 -15.81 4.54 5.84
N ARG A 38 -16.57 4.27 4.78
CA ARG A 38 -16.66 2.95 4.14
C ARG A 38 -15.33 2.51 3.53
N GLU A 39 -14.60 3.44 2.89
CA GLU A 39 -13.29 3.14 2.30
C GLU A 39 -12.23 2.87 3.38
N ILE A 40 -12.27 3.60 4.50
CA ILE A 40 -11.40 3.34 5.65
C ILE A 40 -11.72 1.97 6.25
N GLU A 41 -12.99 1.66 6.49
CA GLU A 41 -13.41 0.35 7.01
C GLU A 41 -13.00 -0.79 6.07
N SER A 42 -13.16 -0.59 4.76
CA SER A 42 -12.70 -1.54 3.73
C SER A 42 -11.18 -1.72 3.78
N LEU A 43 -10.40 -0.63 3.88
CA LEU A 43 -8.95 -0.73 4.00
C LEU A 43 -8.56 -1.51 5.27
N LEU A 44 -9.19 -1.22 6.40
CA LEU A 44 -8.81 -1.84 7.67
C LEU A 44 -9.20 -3.32 7.76
N SER A 45 -10.35 -3.67 7.21
CA SER A 45 -10.76 -5.08 7.11
C SER A 45 -9.91 -5.88 6.11
N GLU A 46 -9.27 -5.21 5.14
CA GLU A 46 -8.49 -5.84 4.08
C GLU A 46 -7.01 -5.44 4.05
N ILE A 47 -6.48 -4.96 5.18
CA ILE A 47 -5.16 -4.31 5.21
C ILE A 47 -4.03 -5.26 4.79
N GLU A 48 -4.16 -6.55 5.07
CA GLU A 48 -3.19 -7.58 4.67
C GLU A 48 -3.16 -7.82 3.15
N LYS A 49 -4.30 -7.58 2.48
CA LYS A 49 -4.48 -7.74 1.04
C LYS A 49 -4.07 -6.49 0.27
N THR A 50 -4.21 -5.33 0.89
CA THR A 50 -4.08 -4.01 0.25
C THR A 50 -2.78 -3.29 0.62
N VAL A 51 -2.04 -3.75 1.63
CA VAL A 51 -0.81 -3.10 2.09
C VAL A 51 0.38 -4.05 2.13
N VAL A 52 1.52 -3.56 1.67
CA VAL A 52 2.83 -4.21 1.79
C VAL A 52 3.80 -3.30 2.53
N PHE A 53 4.23 -3.75 3.69
CA PHE A 53 5.31 -3.13 4.45
C PHE A 53 6.64 -3.76 4.05
N VAL A 54 7.61 -2.92 3.67
CA VAL A 54 8.96 -3.29 3.28
C VAL A 54 9.90 -3.07 4.46
N LYS A 55 10.62 -4.13 4.82
CA LYS A 55 11.58 -4.19 5.91
C LYS A 55 13.02 -4.24 5.38
N VAL A 56 13.97 -4.04 6.28
CA VAL A 56 15.40 -3.96 5.95
C VAL A 56 15.94 -5.32 5.50
N ASP A 57 15.40 -6.40 6.02
CA ASP A 57 15.75 -7.80 5.76
C ASP A 57 14.98 -8.41 4.57
N ASP A 58 13.95 -7.73 4.04
CA ASP A 58 13.20 -8.23 2.89
C ASP A 58 14.07 -8.35 1.63
N ASP A 59 13.89 -9.44 0.88
CA ASP A 59 14.43 -9.56 -0.47
C ASP A 59 13.54 -8.81 -1.48
N VAL A 60 14.16 -7.97 -2.32
CA VAL A 60 13.45 -7.11 -3.27
C VAL A 60 12.63 -7.92 -4.27
N ILE A 61 13.16 -9.04 -4.76
CA ILE A 61 12.50 -9.86 -5.80
C ILE A 61 11.31 -10.59 -5.20
N VAL A 62 11.51 -11.24 -4.05
CA VAL A 62 10.46 -11.96 -3.33
C VAL A 62 9.34 -11.01 -2.95
N LYS A 63 9.66 -9.85 -2.39
CA LYS A 63 8.68 -8.85 -1.94
C LYS A 63 7.92 -8.22 -3.09
N THR A 64 8.60 -7.97 -4.22
CA THR A 64 7.95 -7.53 -5.46
C THR A 64 6.93 -8.57 -5.94
N ARG A 65 7.29 -9.87 -5.91
CA ARG A 65 6.37 -10.94 -6.32
C ARG A 65 5.18 -11.05 -5.39
N GLU A 66 5.39 -10.97 -4.07
CA GLU A 66 4.31 -10.94 -3.07
C GLU A 66 3.30 -9.83 -3.38
N ALA A 67 3.79 -8.61 -3.60
CA ALA A 67 2.95 -7.46 -3.89
C ALA A 67 2.15 -7.62 -5.20
N ILE A 68 2.80 -8.07 -6.27
CA ILE A 68 2.12 -8.34 -7.55
C ILE A 68 1.03 -9.40 -7.38
N THR A 69 1.33 -10.51 -6.68
CA THR A 69 0.36 -11.56 -6.41
C THR A 69 -0.84 -11.02 -5.62
N LYS A 70 -0.61 -10.16 -4.61
CA LYS A 70 -1.70 -9.52 -3.87
C LYS A 70 -2.57 -8.62 -4.74
N ILE A 71 -1.95 -7.81 -5.60
CA ILE A 71 -2.66 -6.95 -6.55
C ILE A 71 -3.51 -7.78 -7.51
N GLN A 72 -2.94 -8.84 -8.09
CA GLN A 72 -3.64 -9.69 -9.07
C GLN A 72 -4.74 -10.55 -8.44
N ALA A 73 -4.53 -11.05 -7.23
CA ALA A 73 -5.49 -11.93 -6.57
C ALA A 73 -6.71 -11.19 -6.01
N ASN A 74 -6.54 -9.92 -5.60
CA ASN A 74 -7.59 -9.16 -4.93
C ASN A 74 -8.11 -7.97 -5.74
N SER A 75 -7.42 -7.59 -6.83
CA SER A 75 -7.73 -6.42 -7.66
C SER A 75 -8.13 -5.18 -6.83
N PRO A 76 -7.31 -4.79 -5.83
CA PRO A 76 -7.73 -3.79 -4.86
C PRO A 76 -7.85 -2.41 -5.51
N MET A 77 -8.90 -1.67 -5.18
CA MET A 77 -9.07 -0.29 -5.65
C MET A 77 -7.89 0.60 -5.25
N ASN A 78 -7.38 0.39 -4.04
CA ASN A 78 -6.19 1.07 -3.53
C ASN A 78 -5.20 0.05 -2.97
N PHE A 79 -3.93 0.21 -3.32
CA PHE A 79 -2.84 -0.61 -2.83
C PHE A 79 -1.69 0.27 -2.35
N VAL A 80 -1.12 -0.06 -1.20
CA VAL A 80 -0.07 0.75 -0.56
C VAL A 80 1.17 -0.09 -0.36
N ILE A 81 2.32 0.47 -0.78
CA ILE A 81 3.63 -0.09 -0.45
C ILE A 81 4.35 0.96 0.39
N SER A 82 4.83 0.59 1.57
CA SER A 82 5.53 1.52 2.47
C SER A 82 6.84 0.93 2.97
N GLY A 83 7.88 1.75 2.99
CA GLY A 83 9.15 1.44 3.63
C GLY A 83 9.66 2.63 4.43
N CYS A 84 10.35 2.36 5.55
CA CYS A 84 10.90 3.39 6.43
C CYS A 84 12.39 3.17 6.72
N GLY A 85 13.07 4.25 7.10
CA GLY A 85 14.49 4.26 7.47
C GLY A 85 15.37 3.56 6.43
N LYS A 86 16.10 2.53 6.87
CA LYS A 86 17.03 1.78 6.01
C LYS A 86 16.33 0.95 4.91
N ALA A 87 15.02 0.73 5.01
CA ALA A 87 14.26 -0.02 4.01
C ALA A 87 13.79 0.86 2.82
N LYS A 88 13.99 2.19 2.87
CA LYS A 88 13.53 3.12 1.82
C LYS A 88 14.01 2.74 0.44
N GLU A 89 15.30 2.43 0.28
CA GLU A 89 15.85 2.14 -1.04
C GLU A 89 15.30 0.82 -1.61
N LYS A 90 15.15 -0.22 -0.77
CA LYS A 90 14.47 -1.46 -1.16
C LYS A 90 13.02 -1.18 -1.57
N CYS A 91 12.30 -0.37 -0.80
CA CYS A 91 10.93 0.00 -1.12
C CYS A 91 10.83 0.75 -2.46
N ARG A 92 11.80 1.61 -2.78
CA ARG A 92 11.87 2.30 -4.07
C ARG A 92 12.05 1.32 -5.23
N GLN A 93 12.96 0.35 -5.08
CA GLN A 93 13.18 -0.68 -6.09
C GLN A 93 11.94 -1.54 -6.31
N ILE A 94 11.28 -1.96 -5.22
CA ILE A 94 10.02 -2.71 -5.27
C ILE A 94 8.93 -1.90 -5.99
N GLY A 95 8.73 -0.65 -5.59
CA GLY A 95 7.73 0.24 -6.20
C GLY A 95 7.95 0.42 -7.71
N LYS A 96 9.19 0.67 -8.14
CA LYS A 96 9.55 0.75 -9.57
C LYS A 96 9.30 -0.56 -10.32
N ASN A 97 9.69 -1.69 -9.74
CA ASN A 97 9.47 -3.00 -10.36
C ASN A 97 7.98 -3.32 -10.55
N ILE A 98 7.16 -2.93 -9.57
CA ILE A 98 5.71 -3.11 -9.63
C ILE A 98 5.11 -2.21 -10.68
N GLN A 99 5.48 -0.92 -10.74
CA GLN A 99 5.04 -0.01 -11.79
C GLN A 99 5.30 -0.62 -13.16
N VAL A 100 6.55 -0.98 -13.48
CA VAL A 100 6.91 -1.57 -14.79
C VAL A 100 6.05 -2.78 -15.14
N ARG A 101 5.79 -3.67 -14.18
CA ARG A 101 5.08 -4.93 -14.41
C ARG A 101 3.56 -4.78 -14.45
N VAL A 102 2.98 -3.93 -13.60
CA VAL A 102 1.53 -3.71 -13.50
C VAL A 102 1.05 -2.84 -14.67
N TYR A 103 1.76 -1.78 -15.02
CA TYR A 103 1.44 -0.95 -16.20
C TYR A 103 1.54 -1.73 -17.51
N SER A 104 2.46 -2.70 -17.60
CA SER A 104 2.66 -3.45 -18.85
C SER A 104 1.59 -4.48 -19.16
N LYS A 105 0.73 -4.87 -18.21
CA LYS A 105 -0.04 -6.13 -18.36
C LYS A 105 -1.54 -6.03 -18.47
N THR A 106 -2.30 -5.26 -17.68
CA THR A 106 -3.78 -5.20 -17.85
C THR A 106 -4.53 -4.30 -16.87
N ILE A 107 -3.86 -3.63 -15.93
CA ILE A 107 -4.55 -2.85 -14.90
C ILE A 107 -3.96 -1.45 -14.85
N ASN A 108 -4.79 -0.47 -15.22
CA ASN A 108 -4.43 0.95 -15.13
C ASN A 108 -4.44 1.32 -13.64
N TYR A 109 -3.27 1.33 -12.99
CA TYR A 109 -3.13 1.92 -11.67
C TYR A 109 -2.45 3.26 -11.80
N GLU A 110 -3.00 4.34 -11.28
CA GLU A 110 -2.25 5.56 -11.05
C GLU A 110 -1.35 5.37 -9.83
N CYS A 111 -0.08 5.80 -9.92
CA CYS A 111 0.85 5.69 -8.80
C CYS A 111 1.27 7.07 -8.31
N VAL A 112 0.91 7.37 -7.06
CA VAL A 112 1.38 8.55 -6.34
C VAL A 112 2.49 8.12 -5.38
N VAL A 113 3.65 8.76 -5.50
CA VAL A 113 4.78 8.54 -4.58
C VAL A 113 4.80 9.66 -3.57
N ASP A 114 4.84 9.30 -2.29
CA ASP A 114 5.09 10.25 -1.20
C ASP A 114 6.34 9.85 -0.44
N GLU A 115 7.31 10.76 -0.39
CA GLU A 115 8.62 10.53 0.21
C GLU A 115 8.96 11.63 1.21
N THR A 116 9.36 11.21 2.41
CA THR A 116 9.92 12.07 3.45
C THR A 116 11.36 11.63 3.76
N SER A 117 12.06 12.35 4.64
CA SER A 117 13.40 11.95 5.09
C SER A 117 13.43 10.52 5.65
N PHE A 118 12.37 10.09 6.34
CA PHE A 118 12.31 8.80 7.04
C PHE A 118 11.47 7.73 6.34
N ARG A 119 10.69 8.07 5.30
CA ARG A 119 9.71 7.15 4.71
C ARG A 119 9.60 7.32 3.21
N ILE A 120 9.25 6.26 2.51
CA ILE A 120 8.73 6.29 1.15
C ILE A 120 7.46 5.46 1.07
N MET A 121 6.48 5.94 0.32
CA MET A 121 5.23 5.26 0.04
C MET A 121 4.89 5.33 -1.44
N PHE A 122 4.33 4.24 -1.93
CA PHE A 122 3.70 4.15 -3.24
C PHE A 122 2.23 3.87 -3.00
N PHE A 123 1.38 4.80 -3.39
CA PHE A 123 -0.07 4.65 -3.43
C PHE A 123 -0.46 4.32 -4.86
N LEU A 124 -0.91 3.09 -5.09
CA LEU A 124 -1.44 2.65 -6.36
C LEU A 124 -2.97 2.68 -6.27
N THR A 125 -3.60 3.48 -7.11
CA THR A 125 -5.06 3.58 -7.21
C THR A 125 -5.52 3.08 -8.56
N ALA A 126 -6.41 2.10 -8.59
CA ALA A 126 -6.97 1.59 -9.84
C ALA A 126 -7.76 2.72 -10.52
N ILE A 127 -7.43 2.99 -11.77
CA ILE A 127 -8.16 3.85 -12.68
C ILE A 127 -9.18 2.93 -13.35
N GLY A 128 -10.44 3.03 -12.93
CA GLY A 128 -11.53 2.32 -13.60
C GLY A 128 -11.72 2.85 -15.03
N GLU A 129 -12.20 1.96 -15.91
CA GLU A 129 -12.76 2.30 -17.23
C GLU A 129 -13.89 3.33 -17.15
#